data_AF-A0A4U9HRC3-F1
#
_entry.id   AF-A0A4U9HRC3-F1
#
_cell.length_a   1.000
_cell.length_b   1.000
_cell.length_c   1.000
_cell.angle_alpha   90.00
_cell.angle_beta   90.00
_cell.angle_gamma   90.00
#
_symmetry.space_group_name_H-M   'P 1'
#
loop_
_entity.id
_entity.type
_entity.pdbx_description
1 polymer ?
#
loop_
_entity_poly.entity_id
_entity_poly.type
_entity_poly.pdbx_seq_one_letter_code
_entity_poly.pdbx_strand_id
1 'polypeptide(L)' 'MKRVSQLTALTAALGLAAFSSFAAEMAPSLTLTALQQQQGALIDTRASAFYNGWPQTLNGRPATSLPR' A
#
# COMPACT_ATOMS: atom_id res chain seq x y z
N MET A 1 -33.45 -28.03 13.99
CA MET A 1 -33.07 -26.66 13.58
C MET A 1 -31.62 -26.60 13.04
N LYS A 2 -31.25 -27.36 12.00
CA LYS A 2 -29.86 -27.37 11.46
C LYS A 2 -29.66 -26.61 10.15
N ARG A 3 -30.75 -26.31 9.41
CA ARG A 3 -30.66 -25.72 8.05
C ARG A 3 -30.56 -24.18 8.04
N VAL A 4 -31.13 -23.50 9.04
CA VAL A 4 -31.08 -22.02 9.15
C VAL A 4 -29.67 -21.53 9.47
N SER A 5 -28.96 -22.23 10.36
CA SER A 5 -27.56 -21.91 10.72
C SER A 5 -26.59 -22.05 9.54
N GLN A 6 -26.86 -22.97 8.61
CA GLN A 6 -26.03 -23.16 7.42
C GLN A 6 -26.27 -22.08 6.37
N LEU A 7 -27.52 -21.66 6.19
CA LEU A 7 -27.85 -20.53 5.30
C LEU A 7 -27.22 -19.23 5.80
N THR A 8 -27.31 -18.94 7.10
CA THR A 8 -26.66 -17.75 7.68
C THR A 8 -25.14 -17.81 7.55
N ALA A 9 -24.52 -18.97 7.80
CA ALA A 9 -23.08 -19.14 7.62
C ALA A 9 -22.64 -18.99 6.15
N LEU A 10 -23.43 -19.51 5.20
CA LEU A 10 -23.16 -19.38 3.78
C LEU A 10 -23.29 -17.93 3.32
N THR A 11 -24.34 -17.22 3.75
CA THR A 11 -24.49 -15.78 3.43
C THR A 11 -23.36 -14.96 4.02
N ALA A 12 -22.89 -15.27 5.24
CA ALA A 12 -21.72 -14.61 5.83
C ALA A 12 -20.42 -14.89 5.05
N ALA A 13 -20.20 -16.15 4.64
CA ALA A 13 -19.03 -16.54 3.85
C ALA A 13 -19.04 -15.89 2.44
N LEU A 14 -20.19 -15.87 1.77
CA LEU A 14 -20.36 -15.20 0.48
C LEU A 14 -20.22 -13.68 0.60
N GLY A 15 -20.73 -13.08 1.69
CA GLY A 15 -20.57 -11.66 2.00
C GLY A 15 -19.11 -11.26 2.24
N LEU A 16 -18.34 -12.08 2.97
CA LEU A 16 -16.91 -11.87 3.18
C LEU A 16 -16.11 -12.02 1.87
N ALA A 17 -16.41 -13.05 1.07
CA ALA A 17 -15.74 -13.29 -0.20
C ALA A 17 -15.99 -12.16 -1.21
N ALA A 18 -17.22 -11.64 -1.27
CA ALA A 18 -17.56 -10.50 -2.12
C ALA A 18 -16.80 -9.22 -1.69
N PHE A 19 -16.65 -8.99 -0.39
CA PHE A 19 -15.93 -7.81 0.13
C PHE A 19 -14.43 -7.85 -0.17
N SER A 20 -13.82 -9.04 -0.18
CA SER A 20 -12.38 -9.21 -0.48
C SER A 20 -12.05 -9.16 -1.97
N SER A 21 -13.03 -9.05 -2.86
CA SER A 21 -12.80 -9.07 -4.32
C SER A 21 -12.02 -7.85 -4.84
N PHE A 22 -11.94 -6.78 -4.04
CA PHE A 22 -11.14 -5.58 -4.34
C PHE A 22 -9.71 -5.63 -3.76
N ALA A 23 -9.32 -6.72 -3.11
CA ALA A 23 -7.97 -6.85 -2.51
C ALA A 23 -6.85 -6.94 -3.55
N ALA A 24 -7.17 -7.29 -4.80
CA ALA A 24 -6.23 -7.30 -5.92
C ALA A 24 -6.10 -5.92 -6.59
N GLU A 25 -6.97 -4.97 -6.26
CA GLU A 25 -6.92 -3.60 -6.80
C GLU A 25 -5.69 -2.87 -6.26
N MET A 26 -5.02 -2.10 -7.11
CA MET A 26 -3.86 -1.32 -6.69
C MET A 26 -4.30 -0.21 -5.70
N ALA A 27 -3.62 -0.12 -4.57
CA ALA A 27 -3.89 0.94 -3.60
C ALA A 27 -3.75 2.34 -4.25
N PRO A 28 -4.58 3.32 -3.85
CA PRO A 28 -4.48 4.67 -4.38
C PRO A 28 -3.12 5.28 -4.06
N SER A 29 -2.61 6.10 -4.98
CA SER A 29 -1.36 6.82 -4.75
C SER A 29 -1.50 7.82 -3.61
N LEU A 30 -0.49 7.86 -2.74
CA LEU A 30 -0.46 8.75 -1.58
C LEU A 30 0.62 9.82 -1.79
N THR A 31 0.32 11.04 -1.34
CA THR A 31 1.32 12.10 -1.23
C THR A 31 2.17 11.89 0.01
N LEU A 32 3.38 12.46 0.04
CA LEU A 32 4.29 12.35 1.18
C LEU A 32 3.63 12.86 2.48
N THR A 33 2.91 13.98 2.41
CA THR A 33 2.20 14.56 3.56
C THR A 33 1.12 13.63 4.09
N ALA A 34 0.33 12.99 3.22
CA ALA A 34 -0.70 12.05 3.63
C ALA A 34 -0.09 10.80 4.30
N LEU A 35 1.02 10.30 3.74
CA LEU A 35 1.75 9.16 4.30
C LEU A 35 2.32 9.49 5.69
N GLN A 36 2.88 10.69 5.89
CA GLN A 36 3.34 11.16 7.20
C GLN A 36 2.19 11.29 8.22
N GLN A 37 1.02 11.82 7.79
CA GLN A 37 -0.16 11.94 8.65
C GLN A 37 -0.70 10.59 9.12
N GLN A 38 -0.57 9.55 8.29
CA GLN A 38 -0.98 8.18 8.60
C GLN A 38 0.10 7.36 9.32
N GLN A 39 1.24 7.98 9.68
CA GLN A 39 2.40 7.29 10.23
C GLN A 39 2.86 6.10 9.36
N GLY A 40 2.70 6.24 8.05
CA GLY A 40 3.14 5.26 7.06
C GLY A 40 4.66 5.29 6.87
N ALA A 41 5.19 4.22 6.28
CA ALA A 41 6.59 4.12 5.90
C ALA A 41 6.76 4.33 4.39
N LEU A 42 7.76 5.12 4.00
CA LEU A 42 8.16 5.27 2.61
C LEU A 42 9.30 4.31 2.31
N ILE A 43 9.17 3.54 1.21
CA ILE A 43 10.17 2.58 0.76
C ILE A 43 10.70 3.05 -0.60
N ASP A 44 11.98 3.43 -0.64
CA ASP A 44 12.68 3.70 -1.90
C ASP A 44 13.10 2.35 -2.51
N THR A 45 12.57 2.02 -3.68
CA THR A 45 12.85 0.76 -4.39
C THR A 45 14.02 0.86 -5.36
N ARG A 46 14.71 2.02 -5.44
CA ARG A 46 15.89 2.19 -6.28
C ARG A 46 17.11 1.50 -5.68
N ALA A 47 18.17 1.35 -6.49
CA ALA A 47 19.46 0.87 -5.99
C ALA A 47 19.97 1.75 -4.84
N SER A 48 20.59 1.12 -3.84
CA SER A 48 21.06 1.79 -2.62
C SER A 48 21.99 2.97 -2.88
N ALA A 49 22.77 2.95 -3.97
CA ALA A 49 23.59 4.08 -4.40
C ALA A 49 22.77 5.37 -4.52
N PHE A 50 21.58 5.30 -5.13
CA PHE A 50 20.73 6.47 -5.34
C PHE A 50 20.09 6.96 -4.05
N TYR A 51 19.65 6.05 -3.18
CA TYR A 51 19.18 6.38 -1.82
C TYR A 51 20.29 7.07 -1.00
N ASN A 52 21.53 6.60 -1.13
CA ASN A 52 22.70 7.16 -0.48
C ASN A 52 23.18 8.49 -1.07
N GLY A 53 22.50 9.01 -2.10
CA GLY A 53 22.77 10.34 -2.67
C GLY A 53 23.53 10.35 -3.98
N TRP A 54 23.81 9.20 -4.61
CA TRP A 54 24.29 9.21 -5.99
C TRP A 54 23.18 9.77 -6.91
N PRO A 55 23.50 10.70 -7.80
CA PRO A 55 22.51 11.22 -8.73
C PRO A 55 22.28 10.19 -9.87
N GLN A 56 21.04 10.02 -10.31
CA GLN A 56 20.71 9.13 -11.43
C GLN A 56 21.10 9.72 -12.79
N THR A 57 21.27 11.04 -12.86
CA THR A 57 21.71 11.79 -14.04
C THR A 57 22.77 12.81 -13.61
N LEU A 58 23.59 13.27 -14.55
CA LEU A 58 24.78 14.10 -14.26
C LEU A 58 24.51 15.33 -13.37
N ASN A 59 23.32 15.95 -13.48
CA ASN A 59 22.87 17.09 -12.67
C ASN A 59 21.54 16.80 -11.92
N GLY A 60 21.24 15.53 -11.69
CA GLY A 60 20.02 15.10 -11.01
C GLY A 60 20.05 15.42 -9.52
N ARG A 61 18.88 15.66 -8.94
CA ARG A 61 18.75 15.93 -7.50
C ARG A 61 19.05 14.65 -6.69
N PRO A 62 20.03 14.66 -5.77
CA PRO A 62 20.36 13.50 -4.95
C PRO A 62 19.27 13.21 -3.90
N ALA A 63 19.06 11.94 -3.54
CA ALA A 63 17.98 11.51 -2.64
C ALA A 63 18.08 12.10 -1.22
N THR A 64 19.28 12.47 -0.78
CA THR A 64 19.55 13.13 0.51
C THR A 64 18.89 14.50 0.68
N SER A 65 18.24 15.02 -0.36
CA SER A 65 17.59 16.34 -0.37
C SER A 65 16.06 16.32 -0.24
N LEU A 66 15.46 15.15 0.02
CA LEU A 66 14.05 15.02 0.41
C LEU A 66 13.89 15.30 1.92
N PRO A 67 12.88 16.09 2.33
CA PRO A 67 12.59 16.32 3.75
C PRO A 67 12.24 14.99 4.42
N ARG A 68 12.92 14.69 5.54
CA ARG A 68 12.62 13.54 6.40
C ARG A 68 11.32 13.76 7.16
#